data_AF-A0A1C4I9L1-F1
#
_entry.id   AF-A0A1C4I9L1-F1
#
_cell.length_a   1.000
_cell.length_b   1.000
_cell.length_c   1.000
_cell.angle_alpha   90.00
_cell.angle_beta   90.00
_cell.angle_gamma   90.00
#
_symmetry.space_group_name_H-M   'P 1'
#
loop_
_entity.id
_entity.type
_entity.pdbx_description
1 polymer ?
#
loop_
_entity_poly.entity_id
_entity_poly.type
_entity_poly.pdbx_seq_one_letter_code
_entity_poly.pdbx_strand_id
1 'polypeptide(L)' 'MESAEIRRRWLRFFEERGHTVVPSASLIADDPTLLLVPAGTGPLQAVLPR' A
#
# COMPACT_ATOMS: atom_id res chain seq x y z
N MET A 1 -13.30 19.08 -5.45
CA MET A 1 -13.00 17.65 -5.35
C MET A 1 -12.12 17.47 -4.12
N GLU A 2 -12.56 16.69 -3.15
CA GLU A 2 -11.82 16.49 -1.89
C GLU A 2 -10.70 15.47 -2.05
N SER A 3 -9.56 15.64 -1.38
CA SER A 3 -8.46 14.66 -1.41
C SER A 3 -8.91 13.27 -0.98
N ALA A 4 -9.84 13.20 -0.02
CA ALA A 4 -10.46 11.95 0.42
C ALA A 4 -11.29 11.29 -0.69
N GLU A 5 -11.90 12.08 -1.58
CA GLU A 5 -12.67 11.59 -2.72
C GLU A 5 -11.77 11.00 -3.80
N ILE A 6 -10.63 11.65 -4.10
CA ILE A 6 -9.62 11.14 -5.04
C ILE A 6 -9.11 9.78 -4.59
N ARG A 7 -8.74 9.65 -3.31
CA ARG A 7 -8.27 8.38 -2.74
C ARG A 7 -9.30 7.27 -2.89
N ARG A 8 -10.58 7.55 -2.61
CA ARG A 8 -11.67 6.55 -2.77
C ARG A 8 -11.85 6.12 -4.22
N ARG A 9 -11.81 7.05 -5.18
CA ARG A 9 -11.95 6.74 -6.61
C ARG A 9 -10.78 5.88 -7.12
N TRP A 10 -9.56 6.20 -6.72
CA TRP A 10 -8.36 5.44 -7.08
C TRP A 10 -8.43 4.00 -6.57
N LEU A 11 -8.77 3.80 -5.29
CA LEU A 11 -8.89 2.46 -4.70
C LEU A 11 -9.98 1.63 -5.40
N ARG A 12 -11.15 2.22 -5.64
CA ARG A 12 -12.27 1.56 -6.32
C ARG A 12 -11.93 1.10 -7.74
N PHE A 13 -11.19 1.92 -8.50
CA PHE A 13 -10.80 1.58 -9.87
C PHE A 13 -10.03 0.26 -9.96
N PHE A 14 -9.10 0.04 -9.02
CA PHE A 14 -8.32 -1.20 -8.97
C PHE A 14 -9.11 -2.35 -8.35
N GLU A 15 -9.95 -2.08 -7.34
CA GLU A 15 -10.85 -3.08 -6.74
C GLU A 15 -11.78 -3.72 -7.77
N GLU A 16 -12.43 -2.90 -8.61
CA GLU A 16 -13.30 -3.36 -9.71
C GLU A 16 -12.58 -4.24 -10.75
N ARG A 17 -11.24 -4.22 -10.77
CA ARG A 17 -10.39 -5.02 -11.67
C ARG A 17 -9.78 -6.25 -11.00
N GLY A 18 -10.21 -6.56 -9.78
CA GLY A 18 -9.78 -7.74 -9.02
C GLY A 18 -8.57 -7.50 -8.12
N HIS A 19 -8.12 -6.26 -7.93
CA HIS A 19 -7.09 -5.97 -6.92
C HIS A 19 -7.71 -5.91 -5.53
N THR A 20 -7.06 -6.50 -4.54
CA THR A 20 -7.50 -6.39 -3.14
C THR A 20 -7.06 -5.05 -2.55
N VAL A 21 -7.99 -4.31 -1.93
CA VAL A 21 -7.66 -3.11 -1.16
C VAL A 21 -7.08 -3.53 0.18
N VAL A 22 -5.80 -3.26 0.41
CA VAL A 22 -5.10 -3.54 1.67
C VAL A 22 -4.92 -2.24 2.46
N PRO A 23 -5.13 -2.25 3.79
CA PRO A 23 -4.82 -1.10 4.65
C PRO A 23 -3.36 -0.64 4.50
N SER A 24 -3.11 0.63 4.78
CA SER A 24 -1.72 1.12 4.87
C SER A 24 -0.99 0.39 5.98
N ALA A 25 0.26 0.01 5.71
CA ALA A 25 1.13 -0.56 6.72
C ALA A 25 1.55 0.47 7.78
N SER A 26 2.10 -0.05 8.88
CA SER A 26 2.78 0.75 9.90
C SER A 26 3.87 1.61 9.25
N LEU A 27 4.08 2.81 9.80
CA LEU A 27 5.21 3.64 9.43
C LEU A 27 6.53 3.06 9.97
N ILE A 28 6.48 2.34 11.10
CA ILE A 28 7.63 1.66 11.68
C ILE A 28 7.89 0.38 10.89
N ALA A 29 9.10 0.24 10.36
CA ALA A 29 9.52 -0.91 9.57
C ALA A 29 9.97 -2.08 10.45
N ASP A 30 9.66 -3.30 10.04
CA ASP A 30 10.15 -4.53 10.67
C ASP A 30 11.56 -4.93 10.18
N ASP A 31 12.02 -4.33 9.08
CA ASP A 31 13.35 -4.56 8.52
C ASP A 31 14.41 -3.79 9.32
N PRO A 32 15.43 -4.47 9.90
CA PRO A 32 16.46 -3.83 10.72
C PRO A 32 17.37 -2.86 9.95
N THR A 33 17.31 -2.88 8.61
CA THR A 33 18.07 -1.97 7.75
C THR A 33 17.31 -0.68 7.42
N LEU A 34 16.01 -0.61 7.75
CA LEU A 34 15.15 0.52 7.45
C LEU A 34 14.71 1.23 8.73
N LEU A 35 14.76 2.57 8.71
CA LEU A 35 14.28 3.38 9.83
C LEU A 35 12.74 3.51 9.83
N LEU A 36 12.13 3.71 8.65
CA LEU A 36 10.69 3.84 8.43
C LEU A 36 10.32 3.17 7.10
N VAL A 37 9.04 2.82 6.92
CA VAL A 37 8.52 2.27 5.65
C VAL A 37 8.50 3.36 4.57
N PRO A 38 9.36 3.31 3.54
CA PRO A 38 9.49 4.41 2.59
C PRO A 38 8.48 4.32 1.43
N ALA A 39 7.88 3.14 1.22
CA ALA A 39 6.98 2.88 0.10
C ALA A 39 5.94 1.82 0.46
N GLY A 40 4.75 1.92 -0.17
CA GLY A 40 3.67 0.95 -0.02
C GLY A 40 3.97 -0.46 -0.58
N THR A 41 5.12 -0.65 -1.23
CA THR A 41 5.58 -1.96 -1.70
C THR A 41 6.21 -2.80 -0.59
N GLY A 42 6.69 -2.19 0.50
CA GLY A 42 7.37 -2.89 1.60
C GLY A 42 6.61 -4.14 2.09
N PRO A 43 5.30 -4.04 2.42
CA PRO A 43 4.50 -5.21 2.82
C PRO A 43 4.32 -6.29 1.74
N LEU A 44 4.41 -5.92 0.46
CA LEU A 44 4.21 -6.81 -0.68
C LEU A 44 5.51 -7.51 -1.13
N GLN A 45 6.69 -7.00 -0.74
CA GLN A 45 7.98 -7.57 -1.11
C GLN A 45 8.15 -9.02 -0.65
N ALA A 46 7.55 -9.41 0.48
CA ALA A 46 7.58 -10.79 0.98
C ALA A 46 6.81 -11.78 0.07
N VAL A 47 5.91 -11.30 -0.78
CA VAL A 47 5.03 -12.12 -1.63
C VAL A 47 5.50 -12.12 -3.10
N LEU A 48 6.42 -11.22 -3.47
CA LEU A 48 6.98 -11.17 -4.81
C LEU A 48 8.15 -12.16 -4.95
N PRO A 49 8.26 -12.88 -6.08
CA PRO A 49 9.44 -13.69 -6.37
C PRO A 49 10.67 -12.78 -6.43
N ARG A 50 11.77 -13.26 -5.85
CA ARG A 50 13.06 -12.54 -5.83
C ARG A 50 13.66 -12.37 -7.21
#